data_AF-A0A955XRE3-F1
#
_entry.id   AF-A0A955XRE3-F1
#
_cell.length_a   1.000
_cell.length_b   1.000
_cell.length_c   1.000
_cell.angle_alpha   90.00
_cell.angle_beta   90.00
_cell.angle_gamma   90.00
#
_symmetry.space_group_name_H-M   'P 1'
#
loop_
_entity.id
_entity.type
_entity.pdbx_description
1 polymer ?
#
loop_
_entity_poly.entity_id
_entity_poly.type
_entity_poly.pdbx_seq_one_letter_code
_entity_poly.pdbx_strand_id
1 'polypeptide(L)'
;MAQTPTEGFYAAGLMVAATCLMAGALFPGESFAIVFAQVLLGAGAVACFVGLVGSMRRGERFEVRTYWGGLGGGVGGWELSTPVVFLGGLILFAALLLAVVRMQAGYSTDPPTAASPVQGPP
;
A
#
# COMPACT_ATOMS: atom_id res chain seq x y z
N MET A 1 9.81 27.13 20.93
CA MET A 1 10.84 26.47 20.08
C MET A 1 10.09 25.65 19.05
N ALA A 2 10.10 26.07 17.79
CA ALA A 2 9.36 25.43 16.72
C ALA A 2 10.11 24.18 16.27
N GLN A 3 9.54 22.99 16.53
CA GLN A 3 10.02 21.75 15.90
C GLN A 3 9.84 21.90 14.39
N THR A 4 10.95 21.94 13.67
CA THR A 4 10.94 22.03 12.21
C THR A 4 10.27 20.77 11.65
N PRO A 5 9.17 20.91 10.89
CA PRO A 5 8.34 19.78 10.46
C PRO A 5 9.08 18.76 9.59
N THR A 6 10.30 19.06 9.16
CA THR A 6 11.14 18.27 8.26
C THR A 6 11.69 16.99 8.90
N GLU A 7 11.99 16.95 10.20
CA GLU A 7 12.66 15.79 10.82
C GLU A 7 11.78 14.51 10.83
N GLY A 8 10.46 14.68 10.98
CA GLY A 8 9.51 13.56 10.92
C GLY A 8 9.42 12.91 9.54
N PHE A 9 9.58 13.69 8.46
CA PHE A 9 9.58 13.17 7.10
C PHE A 9 10.82 12.32 6.82
N TYR A 10 11.98 12.74 7.34
CA TYR A 10 13.20 11.96 7.19
C TYR A 10 13.11 10.64 7.94
N ALA A 11 12.62 10.63 9.18
CA ALA A 11 12.46 9.39 9.95
C ALA A 11 11.48 8.41 9.30
N ALA A 12 10.34 8.89 8.79
CA ALA A 12 9.38 8.05 8.07
C ALA A 12 9.96 7.52 6.75
N GLY A 13 10.64 8.37 5.98
CA GLY A 13 11.34 7.97 4.76
C GLY A 13 12.44 6.93 5.04
N LEU A 14 13.17 7.06 6.15
CA LEU A 14 14.23 6.15 6.56
C LEU A 14 13.67 4.79 7.00
N MET A 15 12.53 4.76 7.69
CA MET A 15 11.83 3.51 8.01
C MET A 15 11.31 2.81 6.75
N VAL A 16 10.77 3.55 5.77
CA VAL A 16 10.35 2.97 4.49
C VAL A 16 11.53 2.42 3.72
N ALA A 17 12.61 3.21 3.63
CA ALA A 17 13.83 2.80 2.96
C ALA A 17 14.42 1.56 3.63
N ALA A 18 14.48 1.51 4.97
CA ALA A 18 14.96 0.34 5.72
C ALA A 18 14.08 -0.89 5.52
N THR A 19 12.76 -0.72 5.49
CA THR A 19 11.81 -1.81 5.22
C THR A 19 11.96 -2.33 3.78
N CYS A 20 12.17 -1.44 2.81
CA CYS A 20 12.43 -1.80 1.42
C CYS A 20 13.78 -2.51 1.25
N LEU A 21 14.81 -2.07 1.98
CA LEU A 21 16.14 -2.67 1.94
C LEU A 21 16.14 -4.07 2.56
N MET A 22 15.42 -4.25 3.67
CA MET A 22 15.18 -5.57 4.27
C MET A 22 14.39 -6.48 3.34
N ALA A 23 13.31 -6.00 2.71
CA ALA A 23 12.54 -6.79 1.76
C ALA A 23 13.38 -7.23 0.55
N GLY A 24 14.14 -6.34 -0.06
CA GLY A 24 15.03 -6.69 -1.17
C GLY A 24 16.16 -7.65 -0.79
N ALA A 25 16.65 -7.58 0.45
CA ALA A 25 17.69 -8.48 0.95
C ALA A 25 17.17 -9.88 1.33
N LEU A 26 15.90 -9.97 1.76
CA LEU A 26 15.28 -11.23 2.20
C LEU A 26 14.81 -12.11 1.04
N PHE A 27 14.61 -11.56 -0.17
CA PHE A 27 14.07 -12.29 -1.32
C PHE A 27 14.98 -12.26 -2.55
N PRO A 28 16.18 -12.88 -2.50
CA PRO A 28 17.02 -13.05 -3.68
C PRO A 28 16.37 -14.05 -4.65
N GLY A 29 15.72 -13.55 -5.70
CA GLY A 29 15.12 -14.39 -6.75
C GLY A 29 13.72 -13.96 -7.21
N GLU A 30 13.10 -12.99 -6.55
CA GLU A 30 11.84 -12.44 -7.05
C GLU A 30 12.05 -11.50 -8.25
N SER A 31 11.08 -11.50 -9.16
CA SER A 31 11.05 -10.61 -10.30
C SER A 31 11.20 -9.15 -9.85
N PHE A 32 12.18 -8.43 -10.42
CA PHE A 32 12.43 -7.00 -10.15
C PHE A 32 11.15 -6.14 -10.14
N ALA A 33 10.19 -6.48 -11.00
CA ALA A 33 8.89 -5.82 -11.08
C ALA A 33 8.05 -5.91 -9.79
N ILE A 34 8.11 -7.02 -9.06
CA ILE A 34 7.35 -7.24 -7.83
C ILE A 34 7.94 -6.40 -6.69
N VAL A 35 9.26 -6.44 -6.54
CA VAL A 35 9.98 -5.61 -5.56
C VAL A 35 9.71 -4.13 -5.85
N PHE A 36 9.78 -3.72 -7.12
CA PHE A 36 9.46 -2.35 -7.52
C PHE A 36 8.02 -1.94 -7.20
N ALA A 37 7.04 -2.81 -7.46
CA ALA A 37 5.64 -2.57 -7.12
C ALA A 37 5.44 -2.44 -5.60
N GLN A 38 6.06 -3.30 -4.78
CA GLN A 38 6.01 -3.22 -3.32
C GLN A 38 6.59 -1.90 -2.80
N VAL A 39 7.73 -1.46 -3.36
CA VAL A 39 8.35 -0.17 -3.00
C VAL A 39 7.43 0.99 -3.34
N LEU A 40 6.82 1.01 -4.53
CA LEU A 40 5.88 2.06 -4.94
C LEU A 40 4.63 2.10 -4.05
N LEU A 41 4.04 0.94 -3.78
CA LEU A 41 2.87 0.84 -2.90
C LEU A 41 3.19 1.27 -1.46
N GLY A 42 4.35 0.85 -0.94
CA GLY A 42 4.83 1.24 0.38
C GLY A 42 5.09 2.75 0.48
N ALA A 43 5.75 3.33 -0.52
CA ALA A 43 5.98 4.77 -0.59
C ALA A 43 4.66 5.57 -0.67
N GLY A 44 3.71 5.10 -1.47
CA GLY A 44 2.36 5.68 -1.57
C GLY A 44 1.61 5.65 -0.24
N ALA A 45 1.63 4.50 0.46
CA ALA A 45 1.02 4.35 1.78
C ALA A 45 1.61 5.34 2.80
N VAL A 46 2.94 5.49 2.82
CA VAL A 46 3.59 6.43 3.74
C VAL A 46 3.32 7.88 3.38
N ALA A 47 3.32 8.24 2.10
CA ALA A 47 2.93 9.58 1.67
C ALA A 47 1.50 9.92 2.12
N CYS A 48 0.55 8.99 1.97
CA CYS A 48 -0.82 9.15 2.46
C CYS A 48 -0.89 9.28 3.98
N PHE A 49 -0.15 8.44 4.71
CA PHE A 49 -0.11 8.50 6.18
C PHE A 49 0.44 9.84 6.69
N VAL A 50 1.54 10.33 6.09
CA VAL A 50 2.13 11.60 6.48
C VAL A 50 1.21 12.77 6.10
N GLY A 51 0.55 12.70 4.94
CA GLY A 51 -0.50 13.65 4.55
C GLY A 51 -1.62 13.71 5.58
N LEU A 52 -2.10 12.54 6.03
CA LEU A 52 -3.14 12.40 7.05
C LEU A 52 -2.72 13.02 8.39
N VAL A 53 -1.52 12.69 8.88
CA VAL A 53 -0.98 13.29 10.11
C VAL A 53 -0.84 14.81 9.95
N GLY A 54 -0.41 15.26 8.76
CA GLY A 54 -0.33 16.67 8.40
C GLY A 54 -1.68 17.38 8.46
N SER A 55 -2.75 16.77 7.94
CA SER A 55 -4.11 17.34 8.02
C SER A 55 -4.63 17.38 9.46
N MET A 56 -4.39 16.32 10.25
CA MET A 56 -4.80 16.28 11.66
C MET A 56 -4.10 17.38 12.47
N ARG A 57 -2.80 17.60 12.24
CA ARG A 57 -2.03 18.67 12.92
C ARG A 57 -2.52 20.07 12.58
N ARG A 58 -3.10 20.28 11.39
CA ARG A 58 -3.72 21.55 11.00
C ARG A 58 -5.11 21.77 11.63
N GLY A 59 -5.62 20.79 12.37
CA GLY A 59 -6.95 20.84 12.97
C GLY A 59 -8.08 20.64 11.95
N GLU A 60 -7.78 20.08 10.77
CA GLU A 60 -8.81 19.72 9.80
C GLU A 60 -9.72 18.64 10.39
N ARG A 61 -11.03 18.87 10.30
CA ARG A 61 -12.04 17.92 10.78
C ARG A 61 -12.39 16.95 9.67
N PHE A 62 -12.67 15.71 10.05
CA PHE A 62 -13.23 14.71 9.15
C PHE A 62 -14.69 15.09 8.84
N GLU A 63 -14.88 15.89 7.79
CA GLU A 63 -16.20 16.22 7.26
C GLU A 63 -16.42 15.46 5.95
N VAL A 64 -17.56 14.77 5.85
CA VAL A 64 -18.05 14.21 4.60
C VAL A 64 -19.32 14.99 4.27
N ARG A 65 -19.23 15.90 3.29
CA ARG A 65 -20.41 16.66 2.85
C ARG A 65 -21.01 15.96 1.65
N THR A 66 -22.20 15.39 1.86
CA THR A 66 -22.95 14.72 0.80
C THR A 66 -23.96 15.70 0.23
N TYR A 67 -23.68 16.25 -0.95
CA TYR A 67 -24.66 17.05 -1.68
C TYR A 67 -25.57 16.11 -2.48
N TRP A 68 -26.78 15.89 -1.98
CA TRP A 68 -27.81 15.09 -2.65
C TRP A 68 -28.60 15.89 -3.70
N GLY A 69 -28.28 17.16 -3.91
CA GLY A 69 -29.07 18.09 -4.73
C GLY A 69 -28.35 18.56 -5.99
N GLY A 70 -28.37 17.75 -7.04
CA GLY A 70 -27.94 18.15 -8.39
C GLY A 70 -28.45 17.17 -9.45
N LEU A 71 -29.22 17.69 -10.41
CA LEU A 71 -29.83 16.95 -11.55
C LEU A 71 -28.75 16.37 -12.48
N GLY A 72 -28.22 15.20 -12.13
CA GLY A 72 -27.17 14.51 -12.87
C GLY A 72 -26.60 13.36 -12.05
N GLY A 73 -27.49 12.46 -11.61
CA GLY A 73 -27.20 11.38 -10.67
C GLY A 73 -26.12 10.44 -11.19
N GLY A 74 -25.07 10.25 -10.39
CA GLY A 74 -24.09 9.20 -10.61
C GLY A 74 -22.86 9.34 -9.71
N VAL A 75 -22.15 10.47 -9.79
CA VAL A 75 -20.81 10.58 -9.18
C VAL A 75 -20.49 11.99 -8.64
N GLY A 76 -21.35 13.00 -8.87
CA GLY A 76 -20.94 14.40 -8.85
C GLY A 76 -20.98 15.20 -7.53
N GLY A 77 -21.26 14.59 -6.37
CA GLY A 77 -21.64 15.39 -5.17
C GLY A 77 -20.90 15.08 -3.86
N TRP A 78 -19.81 14.32 -3.88
CA TRP A 78 -19.11 13.93 -2.64
C TRP A 78 -17.92 14.85 -2.46
N GLU A 79 -18.07 15.87 -1.62
CA GLU A 79 -16.95 16.69 -1.17
C GLU A 79 -16.27 15.92 -0.02
N LEU A 80 -15.23 15.16 -0.38
CA LEU A 80 -14.39 14.46 0.57
C LEU A 80 -13.42 15.46 1.19
N SER A 81 -13.42 15.57 2.51
CA SER A 81 -12.38 16.33 3.21
C SER A 81 -10.99 15.72 2.94
N THR A 82 -9.97 16.58 2.85
CA THR A 82 -8.56 16.21 2.66
C THR A 82 -8.10 15.03 3.54
N PRO A 83 -8.38 14.96 4.85
CA PRO A 83 -8.02 13.80 5.67
C PRO A 83 -8.72 12.50 5.24
N VAL A 84 -9.95 12.56 4.75
CA VAL A 84 -10.69 11.38 4.25
C VAL A 84 -10.05 10.85 2.96
N VAL A 85 -9.57 11.74 2.08
CA VAL A 85 -8.83 11.34 0.87
C VAL A 85 -7.53 10.62 1.24
N PHE A 86 -6.76 11.16 2.19
CA PHE A 86 -5.53 10.50 2.66
C PHE A 86 -5.80 9.16 3.34
N LEU A 87 -6.86 9.07 4.15
CA LEU A 87 -7.27 7.82 4.79
C LEU A 87 -7.70 6.77 3.75
N GLY A 88 -8.50 7.17 2.76
CA GLY A 88 -8.91 6.30 1.66
C GLY A 88 -7.72 5.80 0.85
N GLY A 89 -6.77 6.69 0.53
CA GLY A 89 -5.52 6.33 -0.13
C GLY A 89 -4.68 5.34 0.69
N LEU A 90 -4.55 5.57 2.00
CA LEU A 90 -3.82 4.67 2.90
C LEU A 90 -4.44 3.26 2.92
N ILE A 91 -5.77 3.17 3.04
CA ILE A 91 -6.49 1.89 3.03
C ILE A 91 -6.31 1.18 1.69
N LEU A 92 -6.42 1.91 0.58
CA LEU A 92 -6.25 1.36 -0.76
C LEU A 92 -4.83 0.79 -0.96
N PHE A 93 -3.79 1.57 -0.63
CA PHE A 93 -2.41 1.12 -0.76
C PHE A 93 -2.11 -0.07 0.16
N ALA A 94 -2.63 -0.07 1.39
CA ALA A 94 -2.48 -1.20 2.30
C ALA A 94 -3.18 -2.48 1.77
N ALA A 95 -4.38 -2.35 1.20
CA ALA A 95 -5.11 -3.47 0.62
C ALA A 95 -4.39 -4.04 -0.62
N LEU A 96 -3.87 -3.18 -1.49
CA LEU A 96 -3.09 -3.59 -2.66
C LEU A 96 -1.79 -4.28 -2.25
N LEU A 97 -1.08 -3.74 -1.26
CA LEU A 97 0.14 -4.36 -0.73
C LEU A 97 -0.17 -5.76 -0.15
N LEU A 98 -1.26 -5.88 0.62
CA LEU A 98 -1.70 -7.17 1.15
C LEU A 98 -2.05 -8.16 0.03
N ALA A 99 -2.71 -7.70 -1.03
CA ALA A 99 -3.04 -8.54 -2.18
C ALA A 99 -1.78 -9.08 -2.87
N VAL A 100 -0.77 -8.23 -3.08
CA VAL A 100 0.53 -8.64 -3.65
C VAL A 100 1.20 -9.70 -2.77
N VAL A 101 1.26 -9.47 -1.45
CA VAL A 101 1.84 -10.43 -0.49
C VAL A 101 1.09 -11.77 -0.51
N ARG A 102 -0.24 -11.74 -0.60
CA ARG A 102 -1.07 -12.96 -0.67
C ARG A 102 -0.87 -13.73 -1.98
N MET A 103 -0.68 -13.05 -3.10
CA MET A 103 -0.39 -13.70 -4.38
C MET A 103 0.94 -14.44 -4.33
N GLN A 104 1.99 -13.85 -3.75
CA GLN A 104 3.30 -14.48 -3.60
C GLN A 104 3.25 -15.78 -2.78
N ALA A 105 2.47 -15.77 -1.69
CA ALA A 105 2.28 -16.95 -0.85
C ALA A 105 1.62 -18.13 -1.60
N GLY A 106 0.79 -17.86 -2.61
CA GLY A 106 0.14 -18.88 -3.43
C GLY A 106 1.08 -19.53 -4.46
N TYR A 107 2.04 -18.78 -5.02
CA TYR A 107 2.97 -19.30 -6.02
C TYR A 107 3.98 -20.32 -5.46
N SER A 108 4.17 -20.40 -4.15
CA SER A 108 5.15 -21.29 -3.52
C SER A 108 4.61 -22.70 -3.21
N THR A 109 3.38 -23.04 -3.61
CA THR A 109 2.69 -24.29 -3.20
C THR A 109 2.55 -25.38 -4.26
N ASP A 110 3.25 -25.31 -5.39
CA ASP A 110 3.39 -26.48 -6.26
C ASP A 110 4.63 -27.29 -5.84
N PRO A 111 4.49 -28.47 -5.22
CA PRO A 111 5.57 -29.45 -5.29
C PRO A 111 5.61 -29.99 -6.73
N PRO A 112 6.65 -29.69 -7.53
CA PRO A 112 6.92 -30.51 -8.69
C PRO A 112 7.35 -31.88 -8.16
N THR A 113 6.81 -32.97 -8.71
CA THR A 113 7.11 -34.39 -8.39
C THR A 113 6.06 -34.99 -7.42
N ALA A 114 5.18 -35.88 -7.87
CA ALA A 114 5.56 -37.17 -8.41
C ALA A 114 5.21 -37.35 -9.88
N ALA A 115 6.25 -37.45 -10.71
CA ALA A 115 6.20 -38.23 -11.93
C ALA A 115 5.71 -39.64 -11.56
N SER A 116 4.58 -40.06 -12.14
CA SER A 116 4.12 -41.44 -12.04
C SER A 116 5.25 -42.39 -12.44
N PRO A 117 5.64 -43.37 -11.60
CA PRO A 117 6.57 -44.39 -12.05
C PRO A 117 5.92 -45.16 -13.20
N VAL A 118 6.55 -45.11 -14.37
CA VAL A 118 6.26 -45.98 -15.50
C VAL A 118 6.40 -47.42 -15.01
N GLN A 119 5.27 -48.08 -14.74
CA GLN A 119 5.22 -49.52 -14.54
C GLN A 119 5.45 -50.17 -15.91
N GLY A 120 6.62 -50.78 -16.10
CA GLY A 120 6.92 -51.62 -17.27
C GLY A 120 6.15 -52.95 -17.21
N PRO A 121 5.80 -53.55 -18.37
CA PRO A 121 4.99 -54.77 -18.44
C PRO A 121 5.75 -56.04 -17.97
N PRO A 122 5.02 -57.11 -17.58
CA PRO A 122 5.58 -58.35 -17.04
C PRO A 122 6.29 -59.23 -18.09
#